data_AF-A0A7S3HFV4-F1
#
_entry.id   AF-A0A7S3HFV4-F1
#
_cell.length_a   1.000
_cell.length_b   1.000
_cell.length_c   1.000
_cell.angle_alpha   90.00
_cell.angle_beta   90.00
_cell.angle_gamma   90.00
#
_symmetry.space_group_name_H-M   'P 1'
#
loop_
_entity.id
_entity.type
_entity.pdbx_description
1 polymer ?
#
loop_
_entity_poly.entity_id
_entity_poly.type
_entity_poly.pdbx_seq_one_letter_code
_entity_poly.pdbx_strand_id
1 'polypeptide(L)'
;VKKTLYSNLQMRFTTNHFTDEIPWPEDRSGGGGMEGPREMPDKPWYRRKFMNPARFKKLDIKEWEMPENYSRSVSLEKLVGVGMQYGHSKQCWATKMMKYVYAEDGDSFIFDLVQTAAQLNRACYYAQEAAIRGAKFLFVGCKMQAQELINEYADKVNMPRVSEKWTGGLITNSGQIAIARELWQRLRTQKDQGA
;
A
#
# COMPACT_ATOMS: atom_id res chain seq x y z
N VAL A 1 -39.55 -30.16 -2.04
CA VAL A 1 -40.01 -28.75 -1.97
C VAL A 1 -39.65 -28.18 -0.60
N LYS A 2 -39.03 -26.97 -0.57
CA LYS A 2 -38.48 -26.18 0.58
C LYS A 2 -37.17 -26.73 1.19
N LYS A 3 -35.98 -26.16 0.90
CA LYS A 3 -35.32 -24.93 1.45
C LYS A 3 -35.21 -24.91 2.97
N THR A 4 -34.01 -25.18 3.47
CA THR A 4 -33.40 -24.52 4.63
C THR A 4 -31.95 -24.19 4.29
N LEU A 5 -31.68 -22.89 4.23
CA LEU A 5 -30.39 -22.25 4.07
C LEU A 5 -29.76 -22.12 5.46
N TYR A 6 -28.51 -22.57 5.59
CA TYR A 6 -27.59 -22.40 6.73
C TYR A 6 -27.99 -23.04 8.07
N SER A 7 -27.21 -24.03 8.51
CA SER A 7 -27.05 -24.32 9.94
C SER A 7 -25.64 -24.82 10.27
N ASN A 8 -25.01 -24.06 11.18
CA ASN A 8 -23.98 -24.45 12.14
C ASN A 8 -22.56 -24.75 11.62
N LEU A 9 -21.89 -23.71 11.13
CA LEU A 9 -20.43 -23.63 11.23
C LEU A 9 -20.05 -22.50 12.20
N GLN A 10 -19.82 -22.83 13.46
CA GLN A 10 -19.16 -21.94 14.41
C GLN A 10 -17.66 -21.97 14.10
N MET A 11 -17.16 -20.94 13.40
CA MET A 11 -15.72 -20.70 13.31
C MET A 11 -15.25 -20.07 14.63
N ARG A 12 -14.52 -20.85 15.46
CA ARG A 12 -13.69 -20.29 16.53
C ARG A 12 -12.33 -19.94 15.96
N PHE A 13 -12.02 -18.66 15.87
CA PHE A 13 -10.67 -18.20 15.57
C PHE A 13 -9.82 -18.25 16.84
N THR A 14 -9.02 -19.30 17.00
CA THR A 14 -7.89 -19.29 17.94
C THR A 14 -6.62 -18.96 17.19
N THR A 15 -6.29 -17.68 17.09
CA THR A 15 -4.92 -17.27 16.76
C THR A 15 -4.27 -16.76 18.04
N ASN A 16 -3.52 -17.62 18.73
CA ASN A 16 -2.73 -17.26 19.91
C ASN A 16 -1.43 -16.48 19.57
N HIS A 17 -1.34 -15.82 18.40
CA HIS A 17 -0.19 -15.01 18.01
C HIS A 17 -0.61 -13.76 17.22
N PHE A 18 -1.55 -12.96 17.76
CA PHE A 18 -2.08 -11.78 17.07
C PHE A 18 -1.79 -10.42 17.75
N THR A 19 -1.12 -10.39 18.90
CA THR A 19 -0.68 -9.14 19.54
C THR A 19 0.72 -9.31 20.09
N ASP A 20 1.73 -8.81 19.38
CA ASP A 20 2.84 -8.19 20.09
C ASP A 20 2.24 -6.95 20.77
N GLU A 21 1.81 -7.11 22.00
CA GLU A 21 1.33 -6.02 22.85
C GLU A 21 2.47 -5.02 23.02
N ILE A 22 2.33 -3.85 22.39
CA ILE A 22 3.14 -2.70 22.72
C ILE A 22 2.68 -2.27 24.12
N PRO A 23 3.55 -2.25 25.15
CA PRO A 23 3.14 -1.90 26.49
C PRO A 23 2.87 -0.39 26.54
N TRP A 24 1.61 0.01 26.35
CA TRP A 24 1.15 1.28 26.86
C TRP A 24 1.07 1.17 28.38
N PRO A 25 1.42 2.22 29.14
CA PRO A 25 1.20 2.20 30.57
C PRO A 25 -0.30 2.22 30.83
N GLU A 26 -0.85 1.07 31.19
CA GLU A 26 -2.17 0.98 31.82
C GLU A 26 -2.02 1.44 33.27
N ASP A 27 -2.51 2.64 33.56
CA ASP A 27 -3.40 2.92 34.69
C ASP A 27 -3.62 4.44 34.80
N ARG A 28 -4.86 4.87 34.54
CA ARG A 28 -5.40 6.16 35.02
C ARG A 28 -6.58 5.87 35.94
N SER A 29 -6.30 5.23 37.07
CA SER A 29 -7.20 5.21 38.22
C SER A 29 -6.41 5.55 39.47
N GLY A 30 -6.45 6.82 39.87
CA GLY A 30 -5.80 7.30 41.09
C GLY A 30 -5.51 8.79 41.00
N GLY A 31 -6.36 9.60 41.64
CA GLY A 31 -6.21 11.05 41.68
C GLY A 31 -4.94 11.49 42.42
N GLY A 32 -4.36 12.60 41.96
CA GLY A 32 -3.33 13.33 42.68
C GLY A 32 -2.28 13.95 41.77
N GLY A 33 -2.23 15.29 41.74
CA GLY A 33 -1.03 16.06 41.39
C GLY A 33 -0.78 16.33 39.91
N MET A 34 -0.98 17.59 39.51
CA MET A 34 -0.41 18.16 38.29
C MET A 34 1.11 18.34 38.46
N GLU A 35 1.91 17.29 38.25
CA GLU A 35 3.33 17.42 37.89
C GLU A 35 3.65 16.31 36.89
N GLY A 36 3.48 16.62 35.60
CA GLY A 36 4.14 15.82 34.56
C GLY A 36 5.66 15.99 34.71
N PRO A 37 6.48 14.94 34.51
CA PRO A 37 7.93 15.09 34.59
C PRO A 37 8.38 16.19 33.64
N ARG A 38 8.98 17.26 34.19
CA ARG A 38 9.49 18.41 33.40
C ARG A 38 10.63 18.00 32.47
N GLU A 39 11.22 16.83 32.72
CA GLU A 39 12.14 16.15 31.85
C GLU A 39 11.70 14.68 31.75
N MET A 40 11.50 14.19 30.54
CA MET A 40 11.36 12.76 30.35
C MET A 40 12.74 12.14 30.62
N PRO A 41 12.91 11.25 31.61
CA PRO A 41 14.17 10.56 31.80
C PRO A 41 14.47 9.82 30.51
N ASP A 42 15.72 9.90 30.02
CA ASP A 42 16.22 9.22 28.83
C ASP A 42 15.78 7.74 28.82
N LYS A 43 14.58 7.46 28.30
CA LYS A 43 14.07 6.10 28.25
C LYS A 43 14.75 5.41 27.05
N PRO A 44 15.48 4.31 27.26
CA PRO A 44 16.35 3.69 26.27
C PRO A 44 15.60 2.98 25.12
N TRP A 45 14.28 3.06 25.06
CA TRP A 45 13.49 2.40 24.00
C TRP A 45 13.45 3.18 22.69
N TYR A 46 13.91 4.44 22.66
CA TYR A 46 14.12 5.23 21.44
C TYR A 46 15.60 5.63 21.20
N ARG A 47 16.53 4.91 21.83
CA ARG A 47 17.96 4.89 21.46
C ARG A 47 18.36 3.44 21.16
N ARG A 48 18.12 2.97 19.94
CA ARG A 48 18.67 1.70 19.44
C ARG A 48 19.81 2.03 18.49
N LYS A 49 21.05 2.21 18.97
CA LYS A 49 22.06 1.15 19.12
C LYS A 49 22.04 0.18 17.92
N PHE A 50 22.72 0.59 16.86
CA PHE A 50 23.12 -0.25 15.73
C PHE A 50 24.07 -1.35 16.24
N MET A 51 23.48 -2.48 16.65
CA MET A 51 24.19 -3.73 16.91
C MET A 51 24.44 -4.44 15.58
N ASN A 52 25.69 -4.84 15.34
CA ASN A 52 26.04 -5.93 14.44
C ASN A 52 25.75 -7.25 15.18
N PRO A 53 25.09 -8.25 14.58
CA PRO A 53 24.66 -8.36 13.18
C PRO A 53 23.28 -7.72 12.92
N ALA A 54 22.97 -7.47 11.64
CA ALA A 54 21.68 -6.98 11.18
C ALA A 54 20.53 -7.85 11.74
N ARG A 55 19.73 -7.27 12.64
CA ARG A 55 18.67 -8.01 13.36
C ARG A 55 17.38 -8.20 12.57
N PHE A 56 17.27 -7.62 11.38
CA PHE A 56 16.11 -7.87 10.53
C PHE A 56 16.35 -9.18 9.78
N LYS A 57 15.65 -10.23 10.22
CA LYS A 57 15.57 -11.47 9.44
C LYS A 57 15.05 -11.08 8.06
N LYS A 58 15.87 -11.30 7.02
CA LYS A 58 15.43 -11.18 5.63
C LYS A 58 14.08 -11.90 5.54
N LEU A 59 13.03 -11.21 5.09
CA LEU A 59 11.73 -11.85 4.99
C LEU A 59 11.88 -13.06 4.09
N ASP A 60 11.63 -14.25 4.63
CA ASP A 60 11.43 -15.45 3.84
C ASP A 60 10.19 -15.17 2.98
N ILE A 61 10.38 -14.99 1.67
CA ILE A 61 9.28 -14.84 0.73
C ILE A 61 8.60 -16.21 0.68
N LYS A 62 7.61 -16.42 1.56
CA LYS A 62 6.88 -17.68 1.64
C LYS A 62 6.26 -18.02 0.28
N GLU A 63 6.61 -19.20 -0.21
CA GLU A 63 5.78 -20.06 -1.07
C GLU A 63 5.47 -19.55 -2.50
N TRP A 64 6.20 -18.56 -3.02
CA TRP A 64 6.07 -18.17 -4.43
C TRP A 64 7.39 -18.28 -5.18
N GLU A 65 7.50 -19.35 -5.95
CA GLU A 65 8.55 -19.50 -6.96
C GLU A 65 8.06 -18.92 -8.29
N MET A 66 8.94 -18.16 -8.95
CA MET A 66 8.63 -17.60 -10.25
C MET A 66 8.66 -18.73 -11.28
N PRO A 67 7.66 -18.86 -12.17
CA PRO A 67 7.68 -19.91 -13.19
C PRO A 67 8.91 -19.74 -14.09
N GLU A 68 9.55 -20.85 -14.43
CA GLU A 68 10.82 -20.88 -15.19
C GLU A 68 10.75 -20.14 -16.52
N ASN A 69 9.56 -20.08 -17.13
CA ASN A 69 9.34 -19.49 -18.44
C ASN A 69 9.04 -17.98 -18.42
N TYR A 70 9.02 -17.33 -17.26
CA TYR A 70 8.73 -15.90 -17.18
C TYR A 70 10.03 -15.08 -17.29
N SER A 71 10.10 -14.24 -18.31
CA SER A 71 11.19 -13.26 -18.45
C SER A 71 11.05 -12.19 -17.38
N ARG A 72 12.09 -11.98 -16.56
CA ARG A 72 12.11 -10.90 -15.56
C ARG A 72 12.05 -9.56 -16.27
N SER A 73 10.94 -8.86 -16.13
CA SER A 73 10.74 -7.55 -16.75
C SER A 73 11.58 -6.45 -16.06
N VAL A 74 12.00 -6.67 -14.81
CA VAL A 74 12.75 -5.68 -14.03
C VAL A 74 14.09 -6.24 -13.55
N SER A 75 15.17 -5.53 -13.91
CA SER A 75 16.53 -5.79 -13.43
C SER A 75 16.89 -4.90 -12.24
N LEU A 76 17.76 -5.40 -11.35
CA LEU A 76 18.24 -4.67 -10.17
C LEU A 76 18.99 -3.39 -10.58
N GLU A 77 19.82 -3.48 -11.62
CA GLU A 77 20.60 -2.36 -12.16
C GLU A 77 19.71 -1.19 -12.57
N LYS A 78 18.57 -1.47 -13.21
CA LYS A 78 17.61 -0.43 -13.61
C LYS A 78 16.98 0.27 -12.40
N LEU A 79 16.67 -0.48 -11.35
CA LEU A 79 16.12 0.09 -10.12
C LEU A 79 17.13 1.00 -9.41
N VAL A 80 18.39 0.58 -9.35
CA VAL A 80 19.50 1.38 -8.79
C VAL A 80 19.73 2.63 -9.62
N GLY A 81 19.75 2.51 -10.95
CA GLY A 81 19.99 3.64 -11.86
C GLY A 81 18.91 4.72 -11.81
N VAL A 82 17.66 4.33 -11.49
CA VAL A 82 16.54 5.27 -11.31
C VAL A 82 16.49 5.85 -9.88
N GLY A 83 17.23 5.28 -8.93
CA GLY A 83 17.23 5.73 -7.53
C GLY A 83 16.04 5.24 -6.72
N MET A 84 15.44 4.09 -7.06
CA MET A 84 14.24 3.57 -6.38
C MET A 84 14.49 3.15 -4.92
N GLN A 85 15.76 3.06 -4.50
CA GLN A 85 16.15 2.68 -3.15
C GLN A 85 15.79 3.73 -2.08
N TYR A 86 15.57 5.00 -2.45
CA TYR A 86 15.36 6.07 -1.49
C TYR A 86 13.90 6.20 -1.06
N GLY A 87 13.67 6.18 0.25
CA GLY A 87 12.38 6.41 0.88
C GLY A 87 12.18 7.84 1.39
N HIS A 88 11.15 7.99 2.22
CA HIS A 88 10.88 9.23 2.96
C HIS A 88 11.76 9.35 4.21
N SER A 89 11.67 10.52 4.87
CA SER A 89 12.33 10.78 6.15
C SER A 89 11.84 9.83 7.25
N LYS A 90 12.73 9.56 8.21
CA LYS A 90 12.49 8.74 9.42
C LYS A 90 11.38 9.24 10.31
N GLN A 91 10.88 10.46 10.14
CA GLN A 91 9.76 10.98 10.94
C GLN A 91 8.40 10.60 10.34
N CYS A 92 8.35 10.38 9.03
CA CYS A 92 7.10 10.15 8.29
C CYS A 92 6.99 8.71 7.80
N TRP A 93 7.27 7.75 8.69
CA TRP A 93 7.30 6.33 8.35
C TRP A 93 6.27 5.51 9.11
N ALA A 94 5.86 4.39 8.51
CA ALA A 94 4.89 3.46 9.11
C ALA A 94 5.61 2.22 9.68
N THR A 95 5.33 1.86 10.94
CA THR A 95 6.01 0.76 11.66
C THR A 95 6.06 -0.57 10.92
N LYS A 96 4.99 -0.89 10.17
CA LYS A 96 4.89 -2.12 9.37
C LYS A 96 5.87 -2.19 8.20
N MET A 97 6.47 -1.08 7.81
CA MET A 97 7.44 -1.00 6.70
C MET A 97 8.85 -1.41 7.10
N MET A 98 9.18 -1.55 8.40
CA MET A 98 10.53 -1.94 8.86
C MET A 98 11.09 -3.17 8.14
N LYS A 99 10.22 -4.12 7.82
CA LYS A 99 10.59 -5.38 7.18
C LYS A 99 11.09 -5.24 5.73
N TYR A 100 10.89 -4.08 5.10
CA TYR A 100 11.35 -3.75 3.73
C TYR A 100 12.56 -2.80 3.72
N VAL A 101 12.94 -2.26 4.88
CA VAL A 101 14.06 -1.34 5.04
C VAL A 101 15.36 -2.15 5.08
N TYR A 102 16.30 -1.80 4.22
CA TYR A 102 17.64 -2.36 4.17
C TYR A 102 18.58 -1.66 5.16
N ALA A 103 18.63 -0.33 5.09
CA ALA A 103 19.53 0.49 5.90
C ALA A 103 18.93 1.88 6.15
N GLU A 104 19.56 2.61 7.06
CA GLU A 104 19.29 4.02 7.31
C GLU A 104 20.48 4.84 6.81
N ASP A 105 20.21 5.88 6.04
CA ASP A 105 21.22 6.82 5.56
C ASP A 105 20.82 8.24 5.98
N GLY A 106 21.54 8.81 6.94
CA GLY A 106 21.20 10.09 7.54
C GLY A 106 19.78 10.09 8.12
N ASP A 107 18.88 10.87 7.52
CA ASP A 107 17.46 10.96 7.89
C ASP A 107 16.52 10.18 6.96
N SER A 108 17.03 9.44 5.98
CA SER A 108 16.19 8.68 5.02
C SER A 108 16.35 7.18 5.19
N PHE A 109 15.28 6.44 4.87
CA PHE A 109 15.33 4.98 4.77
C PHE A 109 15.78 4.54 3.38
N ILE A 110 16.64 3.52 3.34
CA ILE A 110 17.02 2.80 2.14
C ILE A 110 16.23 1.49 2.10
N PHE A 111 15.51 1.24 1.01
CA PHE A 111 14.72 0.01 0.81
C PHE A 111 15.55 -1.12 0.18
N ASP A 112 15.19 -2.37 0.51
CA ASP A 112 15.79 -3.56 -0.12
C ASP A 112 15.29 -3.71 -1.57
N LEU A 113 16.18 -3.40 -2.52
CA LEU A 113 15.89 -3.52 -3.94
C LEU A 113 15.80 -4.96 -4.44
N VAL A 114 16.47 -5.92 -3.79
CA VAL A 114 16.35 -7.35 -4.15
C VAL A 114 14.93 -7.82 -3.87
N GLN A 115 14.41 -7.47 -2.70
CA GLN A 115 13.04 -7.76 -2.34
C GLN A 115 12.05 -7.03 -3.25
N THR A 116 12.30 -5.75 -3.53
CA THR A 116 11.47 -4.93 -4.42
C THR A 116 11.40 -5.55 -5.83
N ALA A 117 12.53 -5.95 -6.40
CA ALA A 117 12.60 -6.59 -7.70
C ALA A 117 11.82 -7.92 -7.72
N ALA A 118 11.94 -8.74 -6.68
CA ALA A 118 11.21 -10.00 -6.58
C ALA A 118 9.68 -9.77 -6.54
N GLN A 119 9.21 -8.85 -5.69
CA GLN A 119 7.79 -8.54 -5.54
C GLN A 119 7.22 -7.86 -6.79
N LEU A 120 7.99 -6.99 -7.44
CA LEU A 120 7.57 -6.31 -8.67
C LEU A 120 7.42 -7.29 -9.83
N ASN A 121 8.36 -8.22 -10.00
CA ASN A 121 8.24 -9.30 -10.99
C ASN A 121 7.00 -10.18 -10.72
N ARG A 122 6.71 -10.51 -9.46
CA ARG A 122 5.49 -11.23 -9.07
C ARG A 122 4.22 -10.46 -9.41
N ALA A 123 4.20 -9.15 -9.15
CA ALA A 123 3.06 -8.29 -9.48
C ALA A 123 2.85 -8.19 -11.00
N CYS A 124 3.92 -8.05 -11.79
CA CYS A 124 3.85 -8.06 -13.25
C CYS A 124 3.30 -9.38 -13.78
N TYR A 125 3.77 -10.51 -13.26
CA TYR A 125 3.26 -11.83 -13.63
C TYR A 125 1.75 -11.94 -13.34
N TYR A 126 1.32 -11.55 -12.14
CA TYR A 126 -0.09 -11.56 -11.78
C TYR A 126 -0.94 -10.66 -12.71
N ALA A 127 -0.43 -9.47 -13.05
CA ALA A 127 -1.10 -8.56 -13.96
C ALA A 127 -1.23 -9.16 -15.36
N GLN A 128 -0.21 -9.85 -15.86
CA GLN A 128 -0.25 -10.55 -17.14
C GLN A 128 -1.29 -11.68 -17.13
N GLU A 129 -1.29 -12.52 -16.11
CA GLU A 129 -2.28 -13.59 -15.94
C GLU A 129 -3.71 -13.06 -15.87
N ALA A 130 -3.93 -11.98 -15.12
CA ALA A 130 -5.23 -11.32 -15.03
C ALA A 130 -5.65 -10.69 -16.37
N ALA A 131 -4.72 -10.12 -17.13
CA ALA A 131 -4.97 -9.58 -18.45
C ALA A 131 -5.39 -10.67 -19.46
N ILE A 132 -4.72 -11.83 -19.43
CA ILE A 132 -5.08 -13.00 -20.28
C ILE A 132 -6.51 -13.47 -19.98
N ARG A 133 -6.93 -13.39 -18.72
CA ARG A 133 -8.32 -13.71 -18.30
C ARG A 133 -9.34 -12.63 -18.67
N GLY A 134 -8.92 -11.52 -19.27
CA GLY A 134 -9.79 -10.41 -19.66
C GLY A 134 -10.17 -9.49 -18.50
N ALA A 135 -9.39 -9.45 -17.42
CA ALA A 135 -9.62 -8.50 -16.33
C ALA A 135 -9.43 -7.05 -16.81
N LYS A 136 -10.22 -6.14 -16.24
CA LYS A 136 -10.10 -4.69 -16.47
C LYS A 136 -9.24 -4.07 -15.36
N PHE A 137 -8.31 -3.21 -15.74
CA PHE A 137 -7.42 -2.51 -14.80
C PHE A 137 -7.83 -1.05 -14.66
N LEU A 138 -7.80 -0.54 -13.43
CA LEU A 138 -7.99 0.87 -13.14
C LEU A 138 -6.65 1.47 -12.71
N PHE A 139 -6.16 2.44 -13.47
CA PHE A 139 -4.94 3.16 -13.11
C PHE A 139 -5.27 4.33 -12.19
N VAL A 140 -4.56 4.47 -11.07
CA VAL A 140 -4.84 5.51 -10.07
C VAL A 140 -3.57 6.19 -9.62
N GLY A 141 -3.57 7.51 -9.66
CA GLY A 141 -2.51 8.31 -9.06
C GLY A 141 -2.74 9.79 -9.26
N CYS A 142 -3.01 10.46 -8.14
CA CYS A 142 -3.40 11.86 -8.11
C CYS A 142 -2.22 12.83 -7.95
N LYS A 143 -1.02 12.30 -7.75
CA LYS A 143 0.18 13.11 -7.48
C LYS A 143 0.65 13.75 -8.79
N MET A 144 1.04 15.02 -8.76
CA MET A 144 1.49 15.76 -9.95
C MET A 144 2.57 15.01 -10.74
N GLN A 145 3.54 14.37 -10.07
CA GLN A 145 4.61 13.60 -10.75
C GLN A 145 4.11 12.29 -11.41
N ALA A 146 2.94 11.78 -10.99
CA ALA A 146 2.37 10.53 -11.49
C ALA A 146 1.28 10.75 -12.54
N GLN A 147 0.68 11.94 -12.58
CA GLN A 147 -0.47 12.24 -13.44
C GLN A 147 -0.18 12.00 -14.92
N GLU A 148 0.91 12.57 -15.44
CA GLU A 148 1.27 12.46 -16.85
C GLU A 148 1.56 11.01 -17.24
N LEU A 149 2.33 10.28 -16.42
CA LEU A 149 2.65 8.88 -16.64
C LEU A 149 1.40 8.00 -16.66
N ILE A 150 0.49 8.20 -15.72
CA ILE A 150 -0.75 7.42 -15.64
C ILE A 150 -1.64 7.68 -16.84
N ASN A 151 -1.71 8.93 -17.30
CA ASN A 151 -2.47 9.30 -18.49
C ASN A 151 -1.91 8.60 -19.72
N GLU A 152 -0.61 8.73 -19.94
CA GLU A 152 0.09 8.14 -21.07
C GLU A 152 -0.08 6.62 -21.13
N TYR A 153 0.15 5.90 -20.03
CA TYR A 153 0.09 4.43 -20.02
C TYR A 153 -1.35 3.90 -20.09
N ALA A 154 -2.30 4.56 -19.44
CA ALA A 154 -3.70 4.14 -19.52
C ALA A 154 -4.28 4.35 -20.92
N ASP A 155 -3.93 5.46 -21.58
CA ASP A 155 -4.36 5.75 -22.94
C ASP A 155 -3.74 4.76 -23.95
N LYS A 156 -2.45 4.37 -23.76
CA LYS A 156 -1.79 3.33 -24.57
C LYS A 156 -2.47 1.97 -24.49
N VAL A 157 -2.97 1.59 -23.32
CA VAL A 157 -3.63 0.28 -23.09
C VAL A 157 -5.15 0.37 -23.23
N ASN A 158 -5.69 1.57 -23.48
CA ASN A 158 -7.12 1.87 -23.56
C ASN A 158 -7.91 1.37 -22.33
N MET A 159 -7.38 1.67 -21.14
CA MET A 159 -7.95 1.28 -19.84
C MET A 159 -8.36 2.51 -19.02
N PRO A 160 -9.34 2.39 -18.12
CA PRO A 160 -9.79 3.53 -17.30
C PRO A 160 -8.71 4.02 -16.34
N ARG A 161 -8.69 5.34 -16.09
CA ARG A 161 -7.76 5.99 -15.16
C ARG A 161 -8.41 7.04 -14.26
N VAL A 162 -7.76 7.32 -13.13
CA VAL A 162 -8.06 8.44 -12.22
C VAL A 162 -6.74 9.15 -11.90
N SER A 163 -6.52 10.29 -12.55
CA SER A 163 -5.30 11.10 -12.40
C SER A 163 -5.51 12.38 -11.58
N GLU A 164 -6.71 12.94 -11.55
CA GLU A 164 -6.93 14.22 -10.88
C GLU A 164 -7.28 14.02 -9.41
N LYS A 165 -8.55 13.70 -9.14
CA LYS A 165 -9.09 13.52 -7.81
C LYS A 165 -9.83 12.20 -7.73
N TRP A 166 -9.55 11.43 -6.70
CA TRP A 166 -10.33 10.26 -6.34
C TRP A 166 -11.64 10.69 -5.68
N THR A 167 -12.74 10.63 -6.41
CA THR A 167 -14.07 10.89 -5.85
C THR A 167 -14.47 9.73 -4.95
N GLY A 168 -14.85 10.03 -3.70
CA GLY A 168 -15.35 9.01 -2.78
C GLY A 168 -16.55 8.28 -3.39
N GLY A 169 -16.56 6.95 -3.28
CA GLY A 169 -17.65 6.13 -3.82
C GLY A 169 -17.47 5.64 -5.26
N LEU A 170 -16.39 5.99 -5.97
CA LEU A 170 -16.14 5.56 -7.37
C LEU A 170 -16.37 4.06 -7.61
N ILE A 171 -15.94 3.23 -6.66
CA ILE A 171 -16.09 1.76 -6.74
C ILE A 171 -17.32 1.30 -5.95
N THR A 172 -17.49 1.76 -4.70
CA THR A 172 -18.51 1.26 -3.78
C THR A 172 -19.93 1.75 -4.10
N ASN A 173 -20.05 2.91 -4.73
CA ASN A 173 -21.32 3.56 -5.09
C ASN A 173 -21.32 3.96 -6.59
N SER A 174 -20.91 3.02 -7.44
CA SER A 174 -20.78 3.25 -8.88
C SER A 174 -22.11 3.63 -9.56
N GLY A 175 -23.25 3.14 -9.04
CA GLY A 175 -24.58 3.47 -9.58
C GLY A 175 -24.93 4.96 -9.46
N GLN A 176 -24.71 5.58 -8.30
CA GLN A 176 -24.97 7.02 -8.13
C GLN A 176 -23.99 7.87 -8.93
N ILE A 177 -22.76 7.40 -9.09
CA ILE A 177 -21.74 8.09 -9.88
C ILE A 177 -22.06 8.02 -11.36
N ALA A 178 -22.64 6.92 -11.84
CA ALA A 178 -23.13 6.82 -13.21
C ALA A 178 -24.24 7.85 -13.47
N ILE A 179 -25.20 8.00 -12.55
CA ILE A 179 -26.26 9.02 -12.64
C ILE A 179 -25.66 10.43 -12.67
N ALA A 180 -24.71 10.72 -11.77
CA ALA A 180 -24.04 12.01 -11.73
C ALA A 180 -23.27 12.30 -13.04
N ARG A 181 -22.62 11.28 -13.62
CA ARG A 181 -21.91 11.38 -14.90
C ARG A 181 -22.88 11.68 -16.05
N GLU A 182 -24.01 10.99 -16.13
CA GLU A 182 -25.03 11.22 -17.16
C GLU A 182 -25.64 12.63 -17.06
N LEU A 183 -25.96 13.06 -15.85
CA LEU A 183 -26.42 14.43 -15.60
C LEU A 183 -25.38 15.45 -16.05
N TRP A 184 -24.11 15.24 -15.73
CA TRP A 184 -23.02 16.12 -16.15
C TRP A 184 -22.87 16.17 -17.68
N GLN A 185 -22.95 15.02 -18.36
CA GLN A 185 -22.92 14.96 -19.83
C GLN A 185 -24.08 15.76 -20.44
N ARG A 186 -25.30 15.59 -19.91
CA ARG A 186 -26.48 16.33 -20.36
C ARG A 186 -26.29 17.85 -20.22
N LEU A 187 -25.81 18.31 -19.06
CA LEU A 187 -25.59 19.74 -18.80
C LEU A 187 -24.50 20.31 -19.72
N ARG A 188 -23.44 19.54 -20.00
CA ARG A 188 -22.39 19.94 -20.93
C ARG A 188 -22.93 20.14 -22.34
N THR A 189 -23.74 19.20 -22.84
CA THR A 189 -24.38 19.31 -24.15
C THR A 189 -25.30 20.52 -24.26
N GLN A 190 -26.08 20.82 -23.21
CA GLN A 190 -26.96 22.01 -23.20
C GLN A 190 -26.16 23.32 -23.28
N LYS A 191 -25.05 23.40 -22.54
CA LYS A 191 -24.15 24.56 -22.59
C LYS A 191 -23.51 24.73 -23.97
N ASP A 192 -23.08 23.65 -24.58
CA ASP A 192 -22.48 23.68 -25.93
C ASP A 192 -23.51 24.08 -27.00
N GLN A 193 -24.81 23.83 -26.76
CA GLN A 193 -25.94 24.26 -27.59
C GLN A 193 -26.37 25.72 -27.38
N GLY A 194 -25.72 26.45 -26.47
CA GLY A 194 -25.92 27.89 -26.28
C GLY A 194 -27.13 28.29 -25.42
N ALA A 195 -27.60 27.40 -24.54
CA ALA A 195 -28.57 27.71 -23.50
C ALA A 195 -27.92 28.30 -22.24
#